data_AF-A0A1Y5F6I1-F1
#
_entry.id   AF-A0A1Y5F6I1-F1
#
_cell.length_a   1.000
_cell.length_b   1.000
_cell.length_c   1.000
_cell.angle_alpha   90.00
_cell.angle_beta   90.00
_cell.angle_gamma   90.00
#
_symmetry.space_group_name_H-M   'P 1'
#
loop_
_entity.id
_entity.type
_entity.pdbx_description
1 polymer ?
#
loop_
_entity_poly.entity_id
_entity_poly.type
_entity_poly.pdbx_seq_one_letter_code
_entity_poly.pdbx_strand_id
1 'polypeptide(L)' 'MFFLDIDLRSSVIYLVPFKQDKSAPYLISVAHRHVADNLLRKLNAGLIPIPPDSKYYLLKEEVLLNKLRLINYEYIVR' A
#
# COMPACT_ATOMS: atom_id res chain seq x y z
N MET A 1 4.55 -11.08 -0.50
CA MET A 1 5.08 -10.45 -1.72
C MET A 1 4.13 -9.36 -2.15
N PHE A 2 4.65 -8.16 -2.39
CA PHE A 2 3.93 -6.96 -2.82
C PHE A 2 4.37 -6.57 -4.23
N PHE A 3 3.52 -5.85 -4.96
CA PHE A 3 3.83 -5.24 -6.24
C PHE A 3 3.45 -3.76 -6.25
N LEU A 4 4.06 -3.00 -7.15
CA LEU A 4 3.76 -1.59 -7.35
C LEU A 4 2.77 -1.43 -8.49
N ASP A 5 1.73 -0.65 -8.25
CA ASP A 5 0.84 -0.13 -9.28
C ASP A 5 0.86 1.41 -9.19
N ILE A 6 0.73 2.09 -10.33
CA ILE A 6 0.73 3.55 -10.38
C ILE A 6 -0.60 3.98 -10.97
N ASP A 7 -1.40 4.69 -10.18
CA ASP A 7 -2.55 5.37 -10.74
C ASP A 7 -2.09 6.65 -11.46
N LEU A 8 -2.10 6.59 -12.78
CA LEU A 8 -1.68 7.68 -13.66
C LEU A 8 -2.57 8.92 -13.53
N ARG A 9 -3.79 8.81 -12.98
CA ARG A 9 -4.71 9.95 -12.82
C ARG A 9 -4.40 10.74 -11.55
N SER A 10 -4.24 10.05 -10.44
CA SER A 10 -3.98 10.67 -9.14
C SER A 10 -2.48 10.86 -8.86
N SER A 11 -1.60 10.30 -9.70
CA SER A 11 -0.16 10.21 -9.46
C SER A 11 0.19 9.51 -8.13
N VAL A 12 -0.75 8.74 -7.58
CA VAL A 12 -0.54 7.96 -6.37
C VAL A 12 0.08 6.61 -6.73
N ILE A 13 1.08 6.23 -5.97
CA ILE A 13 1.74 4.94 -6.11
C ILE A 13 1.18 4.01 -5.04
N TYR A 14 0.69 2.86 -5.48
CA TYR A 14 0.10 1.86 -4.63
C TYR A 14 1.02 0.65 -4.51
N LEU A 15 1.22 0.15 -3.29
CA LEU A 15 1.77 -1.17 -3.04
C LEU A 15 0.61 -2.11 -2.71
N VAL A 16 0.50 -3.17 -3.50
CA VAL A 16 -0.61 -4.11 -3.42
C VAL A 16 -0.08 -5.50 -3.05
N PRO A 17 -0.66 -6.17 -2.04
CA PRO A 17 -0.32 -7.55 -1.72
C PRO A 17 -0.65 -8.49 -2.90
N PHE A 18 0.28 -9.39 -3.24
CA PHE A 18 0.03 -10.43 -4.24
C PHE A 18 -1.06 -11.43 -3.81
N LYS A 19 -1.09 -11.75 -2.50
CA LYS A 19 -2.15 -12.55 -1.88
C LYS A 19 -2.91 -11.65 -0.91
N GLN A 20 -4.21 -11.50 -1.12
CA GLN A 20 -5.08 -10.75 -0.24
C GLN A 20 -6.10 -11.69 0.41
N ASP A 21 -6.44 -11.40 1.66
CA ASP A 21 -7.65 -11.93 2.25
C ASP A 21 -8.85 -11.24 1.58
N LYS A 22 -9.82 -12.03 1.13
CA LYS A 22 -11.06 -11.52 0.54
C LYS A 22 -11.93 -10.79 1.55
N SER A 23 -11.74 -11.04 2.85
CA SER A 23 -12.51 -10.41 3.93
C SER A 23 -12.11 -8.96 4.19
N ALA A 24 -10.83 -8.62 3.98
CA ALA A 24 -10.28 -7.31 4.27
C ALA A 24 -9.17 -6.95 3.25
N PRO A 25 -9.53 -6.71 1.99
CA PRO A 25 -8.56 -6.39 0.96
C PRO A 25 -8.04 -4.95 1.14
N TYR A 26 -6.74 -4.76 1.01
CA TYR A 26 -6.09 -3.48 1.29
C TYR A 26 -4.99 -3.15 0.29
N LEU A 27 -4.62 -1.88 0.24
CA LEU A 27 -3.44 -1.39 -0.44
C LEU A 27 -2.70 -0.36 0.42
N ILE A 28 -1.47 -0.07 0.06
CA ILE A 28 -0.67 0.95 0.73
C ILE A 28 -0.37 2.06 -0.27
N SER A 29 -0.69 3.31 0.04
CA SER A 29 -0.37 4.47 -0.80
C SER A 29 0.90 5.17 -0.33
N VAL A 30 1.66 5.67 -1.30
CA VAL A 30 2.86 6.49 -1.09
C VAL A 30 2.95 7.58 -2.18
N ALA A 31 3.40 8.76 -1.78
CA ALA A 31 3.48 9.92 -2.68
C ALA A 31 4.69 9.90 -3.63
N HIS A 32 5.79 9.25 -3.23
CA HIS A 32 7.05 9.33 -3.96
C HIS A 32 7.60 7.96 -4.35
N ARG A 33 8.13 7.86 -5.57
CA ARG A 33 8.65 6.60 -6.13
C ARG A 33 9.79 6.00 -5.31
N HIS A 34 10.73 6.82 -4.86
CA HIS A 34 11.86 6.35 -4.04
C HIS A 34 11.39 5.77 -2.69
N VAL A 35 10.34 6.34 -2.08
CA VAL A 35 9.71 5.80 -0.87
C VAL A 35 9.04 4.46 -1.19
N ALA A 36 8.33 4.38 -2.32
CA ALA A 36 7.68 3.17 -2.78
C ALA A 36 8.66 2.01 -2.98
N ASP A 37 9.77 2.25 -3.68
CA ASP A 37 10.79 1.24 -3.94
C ASP A 37 11.50 0.78 -2.65
N ASN A 38 11.72 1.69 -1.70
CA ASN A 38 12.27 1.36 -0.38
C ASN A 38 11.28 0.54 0.46
N LEU A 39 10.03 0.96 0.51
CA LEU A 39 8.98 0.28 1.25
C LEU A 39 8.72 -1.12 0.68
N LEU A 40 8.68 -1.26 -0.65
CA LEU A 40 8.52 -2.54 -1.33
C LEU A 40 9.60 -3.54 -0.90
N ARG A 41 10.87 -3.10 -0.88
CA ARG A 41 11.99 -3.93 -0.43
C ARG A 41 11.83 -4.36 1.03
N LYS A 42 11.47 -3.42 1.92
CA LYS A 42 11.29 -3.71 3.35
C LYS A 42 10.11 -4.65 3.62
N LEU A 43 8.97 -4.44 2.95
CA LEU A 43 7.80 -5.31 3.05
C LEU A 43 8.09 -6.72 2.55
N ASN A 44 8.75 -6.86 1.39
CA ASN A 44 9.10 -8.17 0.85
C ASN A 44 10.15 -8.90 1.68
N ALA A 45 11.00 -8.16 2.40
CA ALA A 45 11.96 -8.71 3.36
C ALA A 45 11.36 -8.95 4.76
N GLY A 46 10.09 -8.61 5.01
CA GLY A 46 9.45 -8.74 6.32
C GLY A 46 10.02 -7.81 7.40
N LEU A 47 10.71 -6.73 7.01
CA LEU A 47 11.35 -5.78 7.91
C LEU A 47 10.40 -4.71 8.47
N ILE A 48 9.22 -4.58 7.85
CA ILE A 48 8.15 -3.68 8.28
C ILE A 48 6.86 -4.51 8.37
N PRO A 49 6.08 -4.36 9.45
CA PRO A 49 4.79 -5.04 9.57
C PRO A 49 3.82 -4.58 8.49
N ILE A 50 2.86 -5.42 8.12
CA ILE A 50 1.78 -5.01 7.21
C ILE A 50 0.72 -4.19 7.96
N PRO A 51 -0.11 -3.38 7.27
CA PRO A 51 -1.28 -2.75 7.89
C PRO A 51 -2.16 -3.77 8.62
N PRO A 52 -2.87 -3.38 9.71
CA PRO A 52 -3.19 -2.01 10.11
C PRO A 52 -2.30 -1.41 11.22
N ASP A 53 -0.99 -1.69 11.25
CA ASP A 53 -0.09 -1.12 12.27
C ASP A 53 0.01 0.42 12.19
N SER A 54 -0.61 1.11 13.15
CA SER A 54 -0.71 2.57 13.20
C SER A 54 0.63 3.30 13.37
N LYS A 55 1.71 2.58 13.76
CA LYS A 55 3.05 3.15 13.85
C LYS A 55 3.64 3.47 12.47
N TYR A 56 3.23 2.71 11.45
CA TYR A 56 3.75 2.78 10.08
C TYR A 56 2.70 3.24 9.08
N TYR A 57 1.41 3.15 9.41
CA TYR A 57 0.33 3.37 8.47
C TYR A 57 -0.77 4.27 9.04
N LEU A 58 -1.27 5.18 8.22
CA LEU A 58 -2.46 5.96 8.49
C LEU A 58 -3.62 5.42 7.64
N LEU A 59 -4.73 5.04 8.27
CA LEU A 59 -5.95 4.70 7.53
C LEU A 59 -6.46 5.96 6.80
N LYS A 60 -6.73 5.83 5.51
CA LYS A 60 -7.29 6.89 4.68
C LYS A 60 -8.76 6.62 4.40
N GLU A 61 -9.06 6.24 3.18
CA GLU A 61 -10.38 5.97 2.67
C GLU A 61 -10.38 4.66 1.88
N GLU A 62 -11.54 4.21 1.44
CA GLU A 62 -11.61 3.12 0.48
C GLU A 62 -11.31 3.63 -0.93
N VAL A 63 -10.50 2.88 -1.67
CA VAL A 63 -10.16 3.19 -3.07
C VAL A 63 -10.72 2.10 -3.97
N LEU A 64 -11.28 2.51 -5.11
CA LEU A 64 -11.73 1.60 -6.16
C LEU A 64 -10.63 1.44 -7.21
N LEU A 65 -9.97 0.29 -7.23
CA LEU A 65 -8.91 -0.02 -8.20
C LEU A 65 -9.32 -1.21 -9.06
N ASN A 66 -9.46 -0.99 -10.38
CA ASN A 66 -9.87 -2.03 -11.35
C ASN A 66 -11.09 -2.87 -10.91
N LYS A 67 -12.10 -2.22 -10.33
CA LYS A 67 -13.36 -2.79 -9.78
C LYS A 67 -13.25 -3.45 -8.40
N LEU A 68 -12.08 -3.44 -7.76
CA LEU A 68 -11.90 -3.90 -6.38
C LEU A 68 -12.00 -2.71 -5.42
N ARG A 69 -12.84 -2.83 -4.39
CA ARG A 69 -12.83 -1.90 -3.25
C ARG A 69 -11.76 -2.35 -2.28
N LEU A 70 -10.81 -1.46 -2.00
CA LEU A 70 -9.63 -1.74 -1.20
C LEU A 70 -9.52 -0.69 -0.11
N ILE A 71 -9.21 -1.11 1.12
CA ILE A 71 -8.91 -0.19 2.21
C ILE A 71 -7.54 0.44 1.94
N ASN A 72 -7.46 1.77 1.86
CA ASN A 72 -6.20 2.47 1.65
C ASN A 72 -5.52 2.85 2.96
N TYR A 73 -4.26 2.44 3.09
CA TYR A 73 -3.36 2.86 4.15
C TYR A 73 -2.23 3.72 3.57
N GLU A 74 -2.05 4.94 4.06
CA GLU A 74 -0.87 5.75 3.70
C GLU A 74 0.32 5.36 4.57
N TYR A 75 1.48 5.14 3.97
CA TYR A 75 2.70 4.86 4.71
C TYR A 75 3.31 6.14 5.31
N ILE A 76 3.60 6.12 6.61
CA ILE A 76 4.18 7.24 7.35
C ILE A 76 5.70 7.27 7.09
N VAL A 77 6.15 8.29 6.36
CA VAL A 77 7.58 8.54 6.11
C VAL A 77 8.21 9.17 7.35
N ARG A 78 9.41 8.71 7.72
CA ARG A 78 10.22 9.23 8.84
C ARG A 78 11.60 9.63 8.34
#